data_AF-A0A1Q6Y893-F1
#
_entry.id   AF-A0A1Q6Y893-F1
#
_cell.length_a   1.000
_cell.length_b   1.000
_cell.length_c   1.000
_cell.angle_alpha   90.00
_cell.angle_beta   90.00
_cell.angle_gamma   90.00
#
_symmetry.space_group_name_H-M   'P 1'
#
loop_
_entity.id
_entity.type
_entity.pdbx_description
1 polymer ?
#
loop_
_entity_poly.entity_id
_entity_poly.type
_entity_poly.pdbx_seq_one_letter_code
_entity_poly.pdbx_strand_id
1 'polypeptide(L)'
;MIRATANADGALFTLNASASGPVVSLDNRAFINLAKGDPSRRKRFLGAIHSGVELLFSVTNAAELSGPQGRSADIVRAFLDEIGPRWFPAKHDVTEVIKLEIEGKSPDAVCIDQDFLKSYVADLLHPYTPGCGKVISLSDDFFRLGPIMDRVGPQRESIYKSSESLDELLKEKMNVVRALSKRNPLLLDKKFPWIQFNPTRPACFVYFNLLRVMAVDASSLKSGDGMDFCHAVMATAFASFATLDKHWKRRIESLPKPNQLARVYGPSELDQMVTDMELWLAHRAAS
;
A
#
# COMPACT_ATOMS: atom_id res chain seq x y z
N MET A 1 8.99 -7.22 6.12
CA MET A 1 10.25 -7.55 5.44
C MET A 1 10.11 -8.89 4.76
N ILE A 2 10.68 -9.01 3.55
CA ILE A 2 10.88 -10.29 2.87
C ILE A 2 12.23 -10.88 3.31
N ARG A 3 12.24 -12.16 3.69
CA ARG A 3 13.45 -12.91 4.04
C ARG A 3 13.54 -14.17 3.18
N ALA A 4 14.69 -14.38 2.54
CA ALA A 4 15.03 -15.65 1.90
C ALA A 4 15.95 -16.45 2.82
N THR A 5 15.69 -17.74 2.97
CA THR A 5 16.56 -18.67 3.71
C THR A 5 16.92 -19.82 2.79
N ALA A 6 18.20 -19.97 2.46
CA ALA A 6 18.69 -21.10 1.70
C ALA A 6 18.54 -22.38 2.54
N ASN A 7 18.11 -23.46 1.90
CA ASN A 7 17.99 -24.76 2.55
C ASN A 7 19.16 -25.66 2.11
N ALA A 8 19.72 -26.43 3.05
CA ALA A 8 20.75 -27.41 2.72
C ALA A 8 20.18 -28.62 1.96
N ASP A 9 18.92 -28.99 2.26
CA ASP A 9 18.21 -30.11 1.67
C ASP A 9 16.82 -29.68 1.18
N GLY A 10 16.44 -30.05 -0.05
CA GLY A 10 15.10 -29.78 -0.61
C GLY A 10 15.02 -28.54 -1.51
N ALA A 11 13.98 -27.72 -1.35
CA ALA A 11 13.76 -26.52 -2.19
C ALA A 11 14.90 -25.51 -2.00
N LEU A 12 15.38 -24.91 -3.10
CA LEU A 12 16.57 -24.06 -3.16
C LEU A 12 16.64 -22.99 -2.04
N PHE A 13 15.51 -22.33 -1.76
CA PHE A 13 15.34 -21.48 -0.59
C PHE A 13 13.85 -21.33 -0.24
N THR A 14 13.57 -20.91 0.98
CA THR A 14 12.23 -20.53 1.44
C THR A 14 12.12 -19.01 1.56
N LEU A 15 10.98 -18.47 1.14
CA LEU A 15 10.66 -17.05 1.30
C LEU A 15 9.62 -16.87 2.40
N ASN A 16 9.90 -15.95 3.30
CA ASN A 16 8.97 -15.51 4.33
C ASN A 16 8.78 -14.00 4.21
N ALA A 17 7.54 -13.56 4.06
CA ALA A 17 7.16 -12.16 4.16
C ALA A 17 6.30 -11.99 5.41
N SER A 18 6.64 -11.01 6.24
CA SER A 18 5.90 -10.65 7.45
C SER A 18 6.08 -9.17 7.74
N ALA A 19 5.13 -8.54 8.42
CA ALA A 19 5.31 -7.19 8.94
C ALA A 19 5.87 -7.25 10.38
N SER A 20 7.13 -6.84 10.58
CA SER A 20 7.83 -6.95 11.89
C SER A 20 8.22 -5.61 12.52
N GLY A 21 8.14 -4.56 11.71
CA GLY A 21 8.42 -3.17 12.04
C GLY A 21 7.18 -2.30 11.95
N PRO A 22 7.32 -1.00 12.25
CA PRO A 22 6.30 -0.05 11.86
C PRO A 22 6.22 -0.04 10.34
N VAL A 23 5.00 0.04 9.81
CA VAL A 23 4.78 -0.02 8.37
C VAL A 23 4.48 1.39 7.87
N VAL A 24 5.10 1.79 6.76
CA VAL A 24 4.77 3.02 6.04
C VAL A 24 4.13 2.68 4.71
N SER A 25 3.03 3.35 4.39
CA SER A 25 2.42 3.34 3.06
C SER A 25 2.50 4.73 2.46
N LEU A 26 2.91 4.80 1.20
CA LEU A 26 3.11 6.05 0.48
C LEU A 26 2.17 6.13 -0.72
N ASP A 27 1.46 7.24 -0.86
CA ASP A 27 0.88 7.65 -2.13
C ASP A 27 1.98 8.01 -3.14
N ASN A 28 1.65 7.98 -4.43
CA ASN A 28 2.67 8.19 -5.48
C ASN A 28 3.26 9.59 -5.45
N ARG A 29 2.52 10.58 -4.95
CA ARG A 29 3.04 11.94 -4.79
C ARG A 29 4.11 11.97 -3.71
N ALA A 30 3.95 11.26 -2.59
CA ALA A 30 4.99 11.12 -1.59
C ALA A 30 6.21 10.37 -2.14
N PHE A 31 6.03 9.28 -2.90
CA PHE A 31 7.14 8.60 -3.59
C PHE A 31 7.95 9.57 -4.46
N ILE A 32 7.27 10.33 -5.32
CA ILE A 32 7.91 11.30 -6.22
C ILE A 32 8.60 12.42 -5.42
N ASN A 33 7.97 12.91 -4.34
CA ASN A 33 8.53 13.97 -3.51
C ASN A 33 9.77 13.50 -2.73
N LEU A 34 9.75 12.28 -2.18
CA LEU A 34 10.92 11.69 -1.51
C LEU A 34 12.04 11.40 -2.50
N ALA A 35 11.72 10.96 -3.71
CA ALA A 35 12.73 10.67 -4.73
C ALA A 35 13.42 11.93 -5.26
N LYS A 36 12.64 13.00 -5.52
CA LYS A 36 13.08 14.19 -6.30
C LYS A 36 13.09 15.52 -5.53
N GLY A 37 12.48 15.55 -4.35
CA GLY A 37 12.33 16.76 -3.54
C GLY A 37 13.57 17.02 -2.68
N ASP A 38 13.35 17.27 -1.39
CA ASP A 38 14.43 17.60 -0.45
C ASP A 38 15.36 16.38 -0.21
N PRO A 39 16.66 16.46 -0.56
CA PRO A 39 17.62 15.39 -0.31
C PRO A 39 17.80 15.04 1.18
N SER A 40 17.66 16.03 2.08
CA SER A 40 17.75 15.82 3.53
C SER A 40 16.59 14.94 4.01
N ARG A 41 15.37 15.26 3.56
CA ARG A 41 14.17 14.46 3.82
C ARG A 41 14.31 13.04 3.28
N ARG A 42 14.78 12.86 2.05
CA ARG A 42 15.06 11.54 1.46
C ARG A 42 16.02 10.73 2.32
N LYS A 43 17.15 11.34 2.71
CA LYS A 43 18.16 10.69 3.54
C LYS A 43 17.60 10.23 4.89
N ARG A 44 16.83 11.08 5.55
CA ARG A 44 16.16 10.74 6.83
C ARG A 44 15.14 9.61 6.68
N PHE A 45 14.30 9.68 5.64
CA PHE A 45 13.33 8.62 5.33
C PHE A 45 14.03 7.27 5.10
N LEU A 46 15.05 7.23 4.26
CA LEU A 46 15.82 6.00 4.01
C LEU A 46 16.53 5.50 5.27
N GLY A 47 17.07 6.41 6.08
CA GLY A 47 17.64 6.07 7.39
C GLY A 47 16.63 5.37 8.30
N ALA A 48 15.37 5.84 8.34
CA ALA A 48 14.31 5.20 9.10
C ALA A 48 13.92 3.81 8.53
N ILE A 49 13.88 3.67 7.20
CA ILE A 49 13.64 2.38 6.52
C ILE A 49 14.74 1.36 6.88
N HIS A 50 16.01 1.76 6.76
CA HIS A 50 17.15 0.90 7.09
C HIS A 50 17.24 0.57 8.58
N SER A 51 16.68 1.43 9.44
CA SER A 51 16.61 1.22 10.89
C SER A 51 15.43 0.34 11.33
N GLY A 52 14.54 -0.06 10.42
CA GLY A 52 13.50 -1.07 10.71
C GLY A 52 12.07 -0.71 10.31
N VAL A 53 11.82 0.47 9.72
CA VAL A 53 10.53 0.75 9.08
C VAL A 53 10.41 -0.06 7.80
N GLU A 54 9.21 -0.59 7.52
CA GLU A 54 8.95 -1.42 6.35
C GLU A 54 7.94 -0.74 5.41
N LEU A 55 8.20 -0.76 4.12
CA LEU A 55 7.33 -0.17 3.10
C LEU A 55 6.24 -1.15 2.66
N LEU A 56 4.98 -0.74 2.80
CA LEU A 56 3.84 -1.38 2.15
C LEU A 56 3.78 -0.90 0.70
N PHE A 57 4.00 -1.81 -0.26
CA PHE A 57 4.08 -1.49 -1.69
C PHE A 57 3.14 -2.37 -2.50
N SER A 58 2.27 -1.78 -3.32
CA SER A 58 1.31 -2.54 -4.13
C SER A 58 1.70 -2.58 -5.62
N VAL A 59 1.09 -3.49 -6.38
CA VAL A 59 1.20 -3.50 -7.86
C VAL A 59 0.69 -2.19 -8.47
N THR A 60 -0.26 -1.51 -7.82
CA THR A 60 -0.80 -0.23 -8.28
C THR A 60 0.20 0.90 -8.07
N ASN A 61 0.95 0.91 -6.96
CA ASN A 61 2.08 1.83 -6.82
C ASN A 61 3.08 1.66 -7.97
N ALA A 62 3.40 0.42 -8.34
CA ALA A 62 4.26 0.14 -9.49
C ALA A 62 3.62 0.57 -10.84
N ALA A 63 2.33 0.36 -11.04
CA ALA A 63 1.66 0.81 -12.27
C ALA A 63 1.70 2.34 -12.40
N GLU A 64 1.55 3.07 -11.30
CA GLU A 64 1.53 4.53 -11.33
C GLU A 64 2.93 5.13 -11.42
N LEU A 65 3.90 4.55 -10.71
CA LEU A 65 5.30 4.99 -10.74
C LEU A 65 6.06 4.58 -12.02
N SER A 66 5.49 3.73 -12.88
CA SER A 66 6.08 3.36 -14.18
C SER A 66 5.73 4.36 -15.29
N GLY A 67 4.85 5.34 -15.00
CA GLY A 67 4.47 6.38 -15.94
C GLY A 67 5.57 7.39 -16.31
N PRO A 68 6.33 7.95 -15.34
CA PRO A 68 7.44 8.85 -15.63
C PRO A 68 8.44 8.25 -16.62
N GLN A 69 9.03 9.11 -17.48
CA GLN A 69 10.00 8.71 -18.51
C GLN A 69 11.34 9.45 -18.34
N GLY A 70 12.39 8.89 -18.94
CA GLY A 70 13.74 9.46 -18.94
C GLY A 70 14.28 9.70 -17.52
N ARG A 71 14.99 10.82 -17.32
CA ARG A 71 15.66 11.16 -16.05
C ARG A 71 14.73 11.11 -14.84
N SER A 72 13.44 11.40 -14.99
CA SER A 72 12.50 11.30 -13.87
C SER A 72 12.23 9.87 -13.45
N ALA A 73 12.19 8.92 -14.39
CA ALA A 73 12.05 7.51 -14.11
C ALA A 73 13.29 6.98 -13.38
N ASP A 74 14.48 7.37 -13.84
CA ASP A 74 15.75 6.91 -13.27
C ASP A 74 15.91 7.35 -11.81
N ILE A 75 15.52 8.59 -11.48
CA ILE A 75 15.56 9.07 -10.08
C ILE A 75 14.60 8.29 -9.18
N VAL A 76 13.40 7.99 -9.66
CA VAL A 76 12.41 7.20 -8.89
C VAL A 76 12.88 5.77 -8.73
N ARG A 77 13.42 5.14 -9.78
CA ARG A 77 14.01 3.79 -9.71
C ARG A 77 15.15 3.72 -8.70
N ALA A 78 16.10 4.66 -8.77
CA ALA A 78 17.21 4.73 -7.82
C ALA A 78 16.73 4.88 -6.38
N PHE A 79 15.70 5.71 -6.14
CA PHE A 79 15.08 5.84 -4.82
C PHE A 79 14.44 4.52 -4.35
N LEU A 80 13.69 3.84 -5.22
CA LEU A 80 13.07 2.55 -4.92
C LEU A 80 14.12 1.47 -4.63
N ASP A 81 15.24 1.48 -5.35
CA ASP A 81 16.35 0.56 -5.11
C ASP A 81 17.01 0.78 -3.74
N GLU A 82 17.14 2.03 -3.30
CA GLU A 82 17.69 2.38 -1.98
C GLU A 82 16.81 1.90 -0.81
N ILE A 83 15.55 1.52 -1.04
CA ILE A 83 14.70 0.85 -0.03
C ILE A 83 15.25 -0.53 0.34
N GLY A 84 15.92 -1.21 -0.61
CA GLY A 84 16.43 -2.56 -0.43
C GLY A 84 15.32 -3.57 -0.10
N PRO A 85 15.55 -4.57 0.80
CA PRO A 85 14.58 -5.62 1.12
C PRO A 85 13.49 -5.19 2.12
N ARG A 86 13.44 -3.90 2.48
CA ARG A 86 12.57 -3.35 3.54
C ARG A 86 11.18 -3.01 3.03
N TRP A 87 10.57 -3.92 2.28
CA TRP A 87 9.21 -3.81 1.79
C TRP A 87 8.51 -5.17 1.80
N PHE A 88 7.20 -5.16 1.55
CA PHE A 88 6.44 -6.35 1.20
C PHE A 88 5.29 -5.98 0.24
N PRO A 89 4.90 -6.89 -0.66
CA PRO A 89 3.81 -6.64 -1.60
C PRO A 89 2.48 -6.68 -0.86
N ALA A 90 1.69 -5.62 -0.99
CA ALA A 90 0.32 -5.60 -0.47
C ALA A 90 -0.69 -6.00 -1.53
N LYS A 91 -1.76 -6.68 -1.09
CA LYS A 91 -2.94 -6.96 -1.91
C LYS A 91 -3.55 -5.65 -2.41
N HIS A 92 -4.00 -5.66 -3.66
CA HIS A 92 -4.73 -4.55 -4.26
C HIS A 92 -6.26 -4.72 -4.14
N ASP A 93 -6.76 -5.95 -4.22
CA ASP A 93 -8.21 -6.23 -4.14
C ASP A 93 -8.71 -6.18 -2.69
N VAL A 94 -9.31 -5.06 -2.33
CA VAL A 94 -9.90 -4.85 -1.00
C VAL A 94 -11.08 -5.79 -0.71
N THR A 95 -11.75 -6.32 -1.74
CA THR A 95 -12.84 -7.29 -1.57
C THR A 95 -12.30 -8.62 -1.07
N GLU A 96 -11.18 -9.07 -1.64
CA GLU A 96 -10.46 -10.24 -1.17
C GLU A 96 -9.98 -10.05 0.28
N VAL A 97 -9.38 -8.89 0.57
CA VAL A 97 -8.90 -8.53 1.92
C VAL A 97 -10.03 -8.62 2.96
N ILE A 98 -11.18 -8.02 2.68
CA ILE A 98 -12.36 -8.06 3.55
C ILE A 98 -12.85 -9.49 3.76
N LYS A 99 -12.90 -10.28 2.69
CA LYS A 99 -13.28 -11.69 2.77
C LYS A 99 -12.35 -12.45 3.74
N LEU A 100 -11.04 -12.26 3.62
CA LEU A 100 -10.05 -12.92 4.48
C LEU A 100 -10.15 -12.46 5.95
N GLU A 101 -10.44 -11.19 6.22
CA GLU A 101 -10.71 -10.68 7.57
C GLU A 101 -12.00 -11.29 8.18
N ILE A 102 -13.05 -11.46 7.37
CA ILE A 102 -14.30 -12.10 7.80
C ILE A 102 -14.05 -13.57 8.14
N GLU A 103 -13.24 -14.26 7.34
CA GLU A 103 -12.80 -15.65 7.56
C GLU A 103 -11.82 -15.80 8.75
N GLY A 104 -11.36 -14.68 9.34
CA GLY A 104 -10.47 -14.69 10.50
C GLY A 104 -9.03 -15.12 10.18
N LYS A 105 -8.57 -14.86 8.95
CA LYS A 105 -7.17 -15.10 8.56
C LYS A 105 -6.21 -14.17 9.30
N SER A 106 -4.94 -14.56 9.37
CA SER A 106 -3.90 -13.75 10.02
C SER A 106 -3.66 -12.43 9.26
N PRO A 107 -3.20 -11.36 9.93
CA PRO A 107 -2.90 -10.08 9.27
C PRO A 107 -1.96 -10.21 8.08
N ASP A 108 -0.92 -11.03 8.18
CA ASP A 108 0.01 -11.27 7.06
C ASP A 108 -0.70 -11.93 5.86
N ALA A 109 -1.58 -12.91 6.09
CA ALA A 109 -2.33 -13.56 5.01
C ALA A 109 -3.37 -12.63 4.38
N VAL A 110 -3.92 -11.71 5.17
CA VAL A 110 -4.89 -10.70 4.72
C VAL A 110 -4.22 -9.60 3.91
N CYS A 111 -3.05 -9.12 4.33
CA CYS A 111 -2.42 -7.94 3.74
C CYS A 111 -1.42 -8.29 2.61
N ILE A 112 -0.65 -9.36 2.75
CA ILE A 112 0.47 -9.65 1.84
C ILE A 112 0.00 -10.37 0.59
N ASP A 113 0.40 -9.85 -0.57
CA ASP A 113 0.17 -10.51 -1.86
C ASP A 113 1.24 -11.57 -2.12
N GLN A 114 0.97 -12.78 -1.62
CA GLN A 114 1.87 -13.92 -1.78
C GLN A 114 2.03 -14.35 -3.24
N ASP A 115 1.00 -14.19 -4.06
CA ASP A 115 1.03 -14.62 -5.46
C ASP A 115 1.87 -13.65 -6.28
N PHE A 116 1.74 -12.35 -6.03
CA PHE A 116 2.66 -11.36 -6.59
C PHE A 116 4.11 -11.64 -6.18
N LEU A 117 4.37 -11.92 -4.90
CA LEU A 117 5.71 -12.21 -4.40
C LEU A 117 6.33 -13.44 -5.08
N LYS A 118 5.57 -14.55 -5.16
CA LYS A 118 6.01 -15.79 -5.82
C LYS A 118 6.32 -15.53 -7.29
N SER A 119 5.44 -14.82 -7.99
CA SER A 119 5.59 -14.50 -9.39
C SER A 119 6.80 -13.58 -9.63
N TYR A 120 7.02 -12.58 -8.76
CA TYR A 120 8.19 -11.69 -8.82
C TYR A 120 9.50 -12.46 -8.66
N VAL A 121 9.57 -13.36 -7.69
CA VAL A 121 10.78 -14.16 -7.46
C VAL A 121 11.01 -15.15 -8.59
N ALA A 122 9.95 -15.75 -9.14
CA ALA A 122 10.08 -16.63 -10.30
C ALA A 122 10.73 -15.91 -11.50
N ASP A 123 10.36 -14.65 -11.74
CA ASP A 123 10.96 -13.84 -12.80
C ASP A 123 12.43 -13.52 -12.53
N LEU A 124 12.80 -13.21 -11.27
CA LEU A 124 14.20 -13.01 -10.88
C LEU A 124 15.05 -14.27 -11.06
N LEU A 125 14.46 -15.45 -10.83
CA LEU A 125 15.12 -16.73 -10.95
C LEU A 125 15.16 -17.27 -12.37
N HIS A 126 14.36 -16.74 -13.30
CA HIS A 126 14.28 -17.22 -14.68
C HIS A 126 15.64 -17.38 -15.39
N PRO A 127 16.64 -16.47 -15.19
CA PRO A 127 17.97 -16.63 -15.80
C PRO A 127 18.86 -17.73 -15.19
N TYR A 128 18.45 -18.36 -14.09
CA TYR A 128 19.21 -19.34 -13.32
C TYR A 128 18.69 -20.76 -13.56
N THR A 129 18.97 -21.31 -14.74
CA THR A 129 18.62 -22.69 -15.08
C THR A 129 19.66 -23.68 -14.57
N PRO A 130 19.28 -24.94 -14.26
CA PRO A 130 20.24 -25.97 -13.88
C PRO A 130 21.38 -26.11 -14.91
N GLY A 131 22.63 -26.06 -14.44
CA GLY A 131 23.81 -26.16 -15.31
C GLY A 131 24.28 -24.85 -15.95
N CYS A 132 23.62 -23.70 -15.71
CA CYS A 132 24.04 -22.41 -16.28
C CYS A 132 25.32 -21.83 -15.64
N GLY A 133 25.83 -22.42 -14.55
CA GLY A 133 27.03 -21.97 -13.84
C GLY A 133 26.88 -20.65 -13.07
N LYS A 134 25.70 -20.01 -13.08
CA LYS A 134 25.43 -18.77 -12.35
C LYS A 134 25.06 -19.06 -10.89
N VAL A 135 25.51 -18.19 -9.99
CA VAL A 135 25.20 -18.26 -8.55
C VAL A 135 24.08 -17.26 -8.23
N ILE A 136 23.06 -17.70 -7.52
CA ILE A 136 21.99 -16.83 -7.02
C ILE A 136 22.51 -16.10 -5.77
N SER A 137 22.61 -14.77 -5.86
CA SER A 137 22.97 -13.92 -4.72
C SER A 137 21.72 -13.49 -3.98
N LEU A 138 21.51 -14.01 -2.77
CA LEU A 138 20.41 -13.60 -1.87
C LEU A 138 20.82 -12.39 -1.00
N SER A 139 21.59 -11.44 -1.55
CA SER A 139 21.96 -10.21 -0.88
C SER A 139 20.78 -9.22 -0.81
N ASP A 140 20.95 -8.10 -0.12
CA ASP A 140 19.94 -7.03 -0.04
C ASP A 140 19.50 -6.52 -1.43
N ASP A 141 20.35 -6.65 -2.44
CA ASP A 141 20.04 -6.30 -3.82
C ASP A 141 19.01 -7.21 -4.48
N PHE A 142 18.80 -8.43 -3.95
CA PHE A 142 17.88 -9.41 -4.54
C PHE A 142 16.42 -8.92 -4.55
N PHE A 143 16.04 -8.11 -3.56
CA PHE A 143 14.67 -7.60 -3.40
C PHE A 143 14.53 -6.12 -3.78
N ARG A 144 15.36 -5.63 -4.70
CA ARG A 144 15.25 -4.26 -5.18
C ARG A 144 13.91 -3.98 -5.87
N LEU A 145 13.33 -2.83 -5.55
CA LEU A 145 12.03 -2.40 -6.09
C LEU A 145 12.13 -1.78 -7.50
N GLY A 146 13.27 -1.21 -7.89
CA GLY A 146 13.43 -0.56 -9.20
C GLY A 146 13.05 -1.46 -10.38
N PRO A 147 13.50 -2.73 -10.46
CA PRO A 147 13.12 -3.66 -11.52
C PRO A 147 11.63 -4.00 -11.60
N ILE A 148 10.87 -3.85 -10.50
CA ILE A 148 9.41 -4.07 -10.52
C ILE A 148 8.74 -3.08 -11.49
N MET A 149 9.33 -1.91 -11.68
CA MET A 149 8.79 -0.90 -12.58
C MET A 149 8.79 -1.36 -14.03
N ASP A 150 9.82 -2.09 -14.45
CA ASP A 150 9.94 -2.61 -15.81
C ASP A 150 9.01 -3.80 -16.03
N ARG A 151 8.77 -4.56 -14.96
CA ARG A 151 7.84 -5.69 -14.96
C ARG A 151 6.38 -5.23 -15.10
N VAL A 152 5.99 -4.20 -14.36
CA VAL A 152 4.60 -3.73 -14.30
C VAL A 152 4.29 -2.71 -15.41
N GLY A 153 5.29 -1.96 -15.87
CA GLY A 153 5.13 -0.93 -16.92
C GLY A 153 4.35 -1.39 -18.16
N PRO A 154 4.65 -2.56 -18.77
CA PRO A 154 3.91 -3.08 -19.92
C PRO A 154 2.42 -3.37 -19.64
N GLN A 155 2.05 -3.62 -18.38
CA GLN A 155 0.68 -3.95 -17.96
C GLN A 155 -0.09 -2.74 -17.44
N ARG A 156 0.57 -1.57 -17.35
CA ARG A 156 0.04 -0.33 -16.76
C ARG A 156 -1.34 0.06 -17.31
N GLU A 157 -1.53 0.02 -18.63
CA GLU A 157 -2.83 0.35 -19.24
C GLU A 157 -3.93 -0.64 -18.86
N SER A 158 -3.61 -1.93 -18.76
CA SER A 158 -4.57 -2.96 -18.35
C SER A 158 -5.00 -2.74 -16.89
N ILE A 159 -4.04 -2.40 -16.03
CA ILE A 159 -4.29 -2.07 -14.62
C ILE A 159 -5.18 -0.83 -14.51
N TYR A 160 -4.93 0.22 -15.30
CA TYR A 160 -5.79 1.41 -15.33
C TYR A 160 -7.20 1.15 -15.89
N LYS A 161 -7.32 0.36 -16.96
CA LYS A 161 -8.66 0.01 -17.50
C LYS A 161 -9.47 -0.78 -16.47
N SER A 162 -8.80 -1.65 -15.72
CA SER A 162 -9.44 -2.42 -14.65
C SER A 162 -9.92 -1.48 -13.53
N SER A 163 -9.18 -0.42 -13.22
CA SER A 163 -9.60 0.56 -12.23
C SER A 163 -10.69 1.53 -12.70
N GLU A 164 -10.74 1.90 -13.99
CA GLU A 164 -11.84 2.70 -14.53
C GLU A 164 -13.20 2.03 -14.29
N SER A 165 -13.27 0.70 -14.42
CA SER A 165 -14.51 -0.04 -14.11
C SER A 165 -14.91 0.05 -12.64
N LEU A 166 -13.93 0.09 -11.73
CA LEU A 166 -14.16 0.26 -10.30
C LEU A 166 -14.61 1.71 -10.00
N ASP A 167 -14.02 2.70 -10.65
CA ASP A 167 -14.43 4.11 -10.55
C ASP A 167 -15.90 4.28 -10.93
N GLU A 168 -16.30 3.74 -12.07
CA GLU A 168 -17.66 3.83 -12.59
C GLU A 168 -18.65 3.17 -11.63
N LEU A 169 -18.35 1.94 -11.19
CA LEU A 169 -19.17 1.22 -10.23
C LEU A 169 -19.33 2.00 -8.92
N LEU A 170 -18.22 2.49 -8.35
CA LEU A 170 -18.22 3.24 -7.10
C LEU A 170 -19.05 4.52 -7.25
N LYS A 171 -18.81 5.29 -8.32
CA LYS A 171 -19.50 6.54 -8.61
C LYS A 171 -21.00 6.32 -8.81
N GLU A 172 -21.40 5.32 -9.58
CA GLU A 172 -22.81 4.97 -9.80
C GLU A 172 -23.49 4.61 -8.48
N LYS A 173 -22.91 3.67 -7.72
CA LYS A 173 -23.51 3.19 -6.46
C LYS A 173 -23.62 4.31 -5.42
N MET A 174 -22.57 5.14 -5.27
CA MET A 174 -22.59 6.25 -4.32
C MET A 174 -23.61 7.33 -4.72
N ASN A 175 -23.73 7.64 -6.01
CA ASN A 175 -24.74 8.59 -6.50
C ASN A 175 -26.17 8.10 -6.27
N VAL A 176 -26.44 6.81 -6.53
CA VAL A 176 -27.75 6.20 -6.26
C VAL A 176 -28.08 6.28 -4.76
N VAL A 177 -27.14 5.91 -3.89
CA VAL A 177 -27.35 5.96 -2.44
C VAL A 177 -27.59 7.41 -1.99
N ARG A 178 -26.83 8.37 -2.50
CA ARG A 178 -27.01 9.79 -2.18
C ARG A 178 -28.37 10.33 -2.62
N ALA A 179 -28.82 9.99 -3.83
CA ALA A 179 -30.11 10.43 -4.34
C ALA A 179 -31.26 9.88 -3.48
N LEU A 180 -31.15 8.62 -3.07
CA LEU A 180 -32.11 7.98 -2.18
C LEU A 180 -32.06 8.55 -0.76
N SER A 181 -30.88 8.79 -0.21
CA SER A 181 -30.72 9.32 1.15
C SER A 181 -31.22 10.77 1.30
N LYS A 182 -31.14 11.59 0.23
CA LYS A 182 -31.78 12.92 0.19
C LYS A 182 -33.30 12.85 0.39
N ARG A 183 -33.94 11.77 -0.06
CA ARG A 183 -35.40 11.57 0.07
C ARG A 183 -35.77 10.90 1.39
N ASN A 184 -34.90 10.03 1.89
CA ASN A 184 -35.07 9.35 3.18
C ASN A 184 -33.71 9.19 3.87
N PRO A 185 -33.35 10.08 4.82
CA PRO A 185 -32.07 10.06 5.51
C PRO A 185 -31.74 8.72 6.18
N LEU A 186 -32.76 8.00 6.67
CA LEU A 186 -32.59 6.70 7.34
C LEU A 186 -32.06 5.60 6.41
N LEU A 187 -32.15 5.79 5.08
CA LEU A 187 -31.59 4.83 4.12
C LEU A 187 -30.07 4.74 4.21
N LEU A 188 -29.39 5.84 4.56
CA LEU A 188 -27.95 5.82 4.73
C LEU A 188 -27.56 4.97 5.94
N ASP A 189 -28.27 5.12 7.05
CA ASP A 189 -28.06 4.33 8.28
C ASP A 189 -28.36 2.85 8.07
N LYS A 190 -29.37 2.53 7.24
CA LYS A 190 -29.70 1.15 6.91
C LYS A 190 -28.70 0.50 5.94
N LYS A 191 -28.27 1.23 4.91
CA LYS A 191 -27.39 0.66 3.85
C LYS A 191 -25.92 0.65 4.24
N PHE A 192 -25.46 1.71 4.89
CA PHE A 192 -24.08 1.89 5.30
C PHE A 192 -24.06 2.33 6.77
N PRO A 193 -24.42 1.46 7.72
CA PRO A 193 -24.32 1.79 9.13
C PRO A 193 -22.86 2.08 9.49
N TRP A 194 -22.65 2.95 10.49
CA TRP A 194 -21.32 3.09 11.08
C TRP A 194 -20.91 1.77 11.74
N ILE A 195 -19.75 1.25 11.34
CA ILE A 195 -19.15 0.06 11.91
C ILE A 195 -18.17 0.48 13.00
N GLN A 196 -18.21 -0.21 14.14
CA GLN A 196 -17.28 0.00 15.25
C GLN A 196 -15.91 -0.61 14.94
N PHE A 197 -14.84 0.00 15.46
CA PHE A 197 -13.49 -0.49 15.20
C PHE A 197 -13.27 -1.86 15.84
N ASN A 198 -12.73 -2.79 15.04
CA ASN A 198 -12.29 -4.10 15.49
C ASN A 198 -10.84 -4.30 15.03
N PRO A 199 -9.87 -4.47 15.95
CA PRO A 199 -8.46 -4.64 15.58
C PRO A 199 -8.18 -5.92 14.79
N THR A 200 -9.07 -6.92 14.80
CA THR A 200 -8.94 -8.12 13.95
C THR A 200 -9.51 -7.94 12.55
N ARG A 201 -10.21 -6.82 12.30
CA ARG A 201 -10.84 -6.50 11.01
C ARG A 201 -10.71 -5.01 10.62
N PRO A 202 -9.49 -4.45 10.63
CA PRO A 202 -9.27 -3.03 10.36
C PRO A 202 -9.70 -2.63 8.93
N ALA A 203 -9.49 -3.47 7.92
CA ALA A 203 -9.87 -3.13 6.55
C ALA A 203 -11.39 -3.10 6.36
N CYS A 204 -12.13 -4.02 6.99
CA CYS A 204 -13.60 -3.97 7.06
C CYS A 204 -14.07 -2.64 7.65
N PHE A 205 -13.49 -2.24 8.79
CA PHE A 205 -13.84 -0.97 9.43
C PHE A 205 -13.64 0.21 8.48
N VAL A 206 -12.47 0.31 7.84
CA VAL A 206 -12.18 1.43 6.93
C VAL A 206 -13.10 1.39 5.73
N TYR A 207 -13.20 0.24 5.04
CA TYR A 207 -13.95 0.09 3.80
C TYR A 207 -15.41 0.52 3.95
N PHE A 208 -16.13 -0.04 4.93
CA PHE A 208 -17.57 0.24 5.07
C PHE A 208 -17.85 1.67 5.55
N ASN A 209 -17.05 2.17 6.49
CA ASN A 209 -17.22 3.54 6.99
C ASN A 209 -16.81 4.57 5.93
N LEU A 210 -15.80 4.28 5.11
CA LEU A 210 -15.37 5.14 4.01
C LEU A 210 -16.41 5.17 2.89
N LEU A 211 -17.02 4.03 2.54
CA LEU A 211 -18.17 4.00 1.61
C LEU A 211 -19.32 4.90 2.11
N ARG A 212 -19.62 4.89 3.41
CA ARG A 212 -20.62 5.78 4.00
C ARG A 212 -20.27 7.25 3.79
N VAL A 213 -19.03 7.64 4.11
CA VAL A 213 -18.53 9.02 3.90
C VAL A 213 -18.63 9.41 2.42
N MET A 214 -18.23 8.53 1.52
CA MET A 214 -18.30 8.75 0.07
C MET A 214 -19.73 8.87 -0.45
N ALA A 215 -20.69 8.12 0.10
CA ALA A 215 -22.10 8.24 -0.25
C ALA A 215 -22.66 9.63 0.10
N VAL A 216 -22.24 10.21 1.24
CA VAL A 216 -22.62 11.58 1.62
C VAL A 216 -22.00 12.60 0.64
N ASP A 217 -20.72 12.40 0.33
CA ASP A 217 -19.90 13.30 -0.49
C ASP A 217 -19.88 12.97 -1.99
N ALA A 218 -20.85 12.18 -2.50
CA ALA A 218 -20.73 11.54 -3.82
C ALA A 218 -20.54 12.51 -5.01
N SER A 219 -20.94 13.78 -4.90
CA SER A 219 -20.65 14.80 -5.93
C SER A 219 -19.17 15.14 -6.09
N SER A 220 -18.32 14.74 -5.15
CA SER A 220 -16.88 14.95 -5.19
C SER A 220 -16.12 13.84 -5.91
N LEU A 221 -16.80 12.77 -6.35
CA LEU A 221 -16.16 11.60 -6.93
C LEU A 221 -15.65 11.85 -8.36
N LYS A 222 -14.37 11.56 -8.58
CA LYS A 222 -13.65 11.73 -9.85
C LYS A 222 -13.17 10.40 -10.40
N SER A 223 -12.74 10.40 -11.66
CA SER A 223 -11.95 9.28 -12.19
C SER A 223 -10.62 9.21 -11.41
N GLY A 224 -10.17 8.00 -11.12
CA GLY A 224 -9.05 7.67 -10.23
C GLY A 224 -9.48 7.32 -8.79
N ASP A 225 -10.66 7.77 -8.34
CA ASP A 225 -11.07 7.64 -6.93
C ASP A 225 -11.27 6.18 -6.48
N GLY A 226 -11.49 5.23 -7.40
CA GLY A 226 -11.61 3.80 -7.10
C GLY A 226 -10.27 3.18 -6.69
N MET A 227 -9.17 3.49 -7.37
CA MET A 227 -7.84 3.07 -6.91
C MET A 227 -7.45 3.77 -5.62
N ASP A 228 -7.71 5.08 -5.54
CA ASP A 228 -7.39 5.83 -4.33
C ASP A 228 -8.20 5.32 -3.13
N PHE A 229 -9.44 4.86 -3.35
CA PHE A 229 -10.22 4.18 -2.33
C PHE A 229 -9.53 2.91 -1.84
N CYS A 230 -9.11 2.03 -2.75
CA CYS A 230 -8.39 0.81 -2.39
C CYS A 230 -7.08 1.11 -1.65
N HIS A 231 -6.30 2.09 -2.14
CA HIS A 231 -5.10 2.56 -1.48
C HIS A 231 -5.36 3.12 -0.09
N ALA A 232 -6.39 3.96 0.08
CA ALA A 232 -6.75 4.52 1.37
C ALA A 232 -7.15 3.42 2.37
N VAL A 233 -7.91 2.41 1.93
CA VAL A 233 -8.27 1.25 2.76
C VAL A 233 -7.01 0.50 3.21
N MET A 234 -6.17 0.07 2.27
CA MET A 234 -4.98 -0.75 2.60
C MET A 234 -3.97 0.03 3.43
N ALA A 235 -3.66 1.26 3.05
CA ALA A 235 -2.70 2.12 3.74
C ALA A 235 -3.12 2.38 5.18
N THR A 236 -4.40 2.65 5.43
CA THR A 236 -4.85 3.04 6.77
C THR A 236 -5.15 1.85 7.67
N ALA A 237 -5.52 0.71 7.11
CA ALA A 237 -5.79 -0.51 7.87
C ALA A 237 -4.52 -1.24 8.30
N PHE A 238 -3.48 -1.24 7.46
CA PHE A 238 -2.29 -2.08 7.66
C PHE A 238 -0.98 -1.32 7.86
N ALA A 239 -0.96 0.00 7.71
CA ALA A 239 0.23 0.80 8.02
C ALA A 239 0.18 1.39 9.43
N SER A 240 1.34 1.77 9.95
CA SER A 240 1.48 2.66 11.10
C SER A 240 1.45 4.12 10.66
N PHE A 241 2.02 4.40 9.48
CA PHE A 241 2.09 5.72 8.86
C PHE A 241 1.59 5.62 7.41
N ALA A 242 0.70 6.52 7.00
CA ALA A 242 0.16 6.53 5.65
C ALA A 242 0.19 7.95 5.07
N THR A 243 0.70 8.13 3.84
CA THR A 243 0.47 9.37 3.10
C THR A 243 -0.76 9.24 2.23
N LEU A 244 -1.61 10.24 2.26
CA LEU A 244 -2.78 10.37 1.41
C LEU A 244 -2.88 11.80 0.90
N ASP A 245 -3.60 12.00 -0.20
CA ASP A 245 -3.93 13.36 -0.59
C ASP A 245 -4.85 14.05 0.43
N LYS A 246 -5.02 15.36 0.26
CA LYS A 246 -5.80 16.19 1.18
C LYS A 246 -7.26 15.72 1.33
N HIS A 247 -7.85 15.16 0.29
CA HIS A 247 -9.25 14.76 0.28
C HIS A 247 -9.42 13.41 0.99
N TRP A 248 -8.60 12.43 0.64
CA TRP A 248 -8.61 11.11 1.26
C TRP A 248 -8.20 11.16 2.72
N LYS A 249 -7.20 11.97 3.08
CA LYS A 249 -6.86 12.23 4.48
C LYS A 249 -8.08 12.68 5.30
N ARG A 250 -8.81 13.69 4.84
CA ARG A 250 -10.02 14.18 5.54
C ARG A 250 -11.09 13.11 5.70
N ARG A 251 -11.30 12.28 4.67
CA ARG A 251 -12.28 11.18 4.72
C ARG A 251 -11.89 10.11 5.75
N ILE A 252 -10.60 9.83 5.90
CA ILE A 252 -10.08 8.89 6.90
C ILE A 252 -10.14 9.49 8.31
N GLU A 253 -9.83 10.78 8.46
CA GLU A 253 -9.90 11.47 9.75
C GLU A 253 -11.32 11.60 10.29
N SER A 254 -12.34 11.61 9.42
CA SER A 254 -13.75 11.66 9.81
C SER A 254 -14.35 10.30 10.22
N LEU A 255 -13.59 9.20 10.10
CA LEU A 255 -14.07 7.88 10.49
C LEU A 255 -14.31 7.77 12.01
N PRO A 256 -15.27 6.93 12.46
CA PRO A 256 -15.64 6.82 13.87
C PRO A 256 -14.46 6.60 14.81
N LYS A 257 -14.49 7.26 15.97
CA LYS A 257 -13.47 7.16 17.02
C LYS A 257 -14.07 6.54 18.29
N PRO A 258 -13.27 5.85 19.11
CA PRO A 258 -11.83 5.58 18.93
C PRO A 258 -11.56 4.53 17.84
N ASN A 259 -10.41 4.66 17.16
CA ASN A 259 -9.87 3.62 16.27
C ASN A 259 -8.34 3.62 16.36
N GLN A 260 -7.71 2.52 15.92
CA GLN A 260 -6.25 2.34 15.95
C GLN A 260 -5.68 2.25 14.52
N LEU A 261 -6.25 3.04 13.60
CA LEU A 261 -5.76 3.11 12.22
C LEU A 261 -4.43 3.85 12.11
N ALA A 262 -3.78 3.74 10.95
CA ALA A 262 -2.56 4.47 10.63
C ALA A 262 -2.69 5.98 10.92
N ARG A 263 -1.59 6.60 11.35
CA ARG A 263 -1.50 8.07 11.35
C ARG A 263 -1.33 8.54 9.91
N VAL A 264 -2.23 9.43 9.48
CA VAL A 264 -2.33 9.88 8.09
C VAL A 264 -1.70 11.26 7.89
N TYR A 265 -0.90 11.39 6.83
CA TYR A 265 -0.17 12.60 6.48
C TYR A 265 -0.53 13.06 5.07
N GLY A 266 -0.69 14.37 4.91
CA GLY A 266 -0.91 15.02 3.63
C GLY A 266 0.40 15.45 2.96
N PRO A 267 0.31 16.05 1.76
CA PRO A 267 1.48 16.43 0.96
C PRO A 267 2.46 17.39 1.67
N SER A 268 1.97 18.26 2.56
CA SER A 268 2.80 19.22 3.30
C SER A 268 3.39 18.66 4.60
N GLU A 269 3.07 17.41 4.96
CA GLU A 269 3.39 16.83 6.27
C GLU A 269 4.43 15.69 6.18
N LEU A 270 5.12 15.55 5.04
CA LEU A 270 6.14 14.51 4.87
C LEU A 270 7.30 14.62 5.87
N ASP A 271 7.74 15.83 6.21
CA ASP A 271 8.78 16.01 7.25
C ASP A 271 8.29 15.55 8.62
N GLN A 272 7.01 15.79 8.93
CA GLN A 272 6.39 15.36 10.17
C GLN A 272 6.28 13.83 10.21
N MET A 273 5.85 13.20 9.11
CA MET A 273 5.82 11.74 8.98
C MET A 273 7.19 11.12 9.24
N VAL A 274 8.25 11.64 8.61
CA VAL A 274 9.62 11.13 8.80
C VAL A 274 10.06 11.30 10.25
N THR A 275 9.73 12.44 10.87
CA THR A 275 10.03 12.68 12.30
C THR A 275 9.29 11.68 13.19
N ASP A 276 8.02 11.39 12.92
CA ASP A 276 7.24 10.43 13.68
C ASP A 276 7.76 8.99 13.51
N MET A 277 8.27 8.63 12.33
CA MET A 277 8.96 7.36 12.09
C MET A 277 10.23 7.25 12.94
N GLU A 278 11.08 8.28 12.94
CA GLU A 278 12.31 8.33 13.74
C GLU A 278 12.02 8.24 15.25
N LEU A 279 11.01 8.99 15.72
CA LEU A 279 10.58 8.94 17.11
C LEU A 279 10.08 7.54 17.50
N TRP A 280 9.28 6.89 16.66
CA TRP A 280 8.81 5.53 16.93
C TRP A 280 9.97 4.55 17.10
N LEU A 281 10.97 4.63 16.21
CA LEU A 281 12.16 3.79 16.28
C LEU A 281 12.97 4.04 17.55
N ALA A 282 13.12 5.31 17.96
CA ALA A 282 13.82 5.67 19.18
C ALA A 282 13.11 5.14 20.45
N HIS A 283 11.77 5.21 20.49
CA HIS A 283 11.00 4.64 21.60
C HIS A 283 11.14 3.13 21.69
N ARG A 284 11.10 2.41 20.55
CA ARG A 284 11.29 0.95 20.52
C ARG A 284 12.69 0.53 20.94
N ALA A 285 13.72 1.33 20.64
CA ALA A 285 15.08 1.04 21.05
C ALA A 285 15.31 1.23 22.57
N ALA A 286 14.46 2.03 23.23
CA ALA A 286 14.55 2.33 24.66
C ALA A 286 13.69 1.39 25.53
N SER A 287 12.77 0.63 24.94
CA SER A 287 11.89 -0.34 25.61
C SER A 287 12.44 -1.76 25.55
#